data_AF-A0A0J1H0D2-F1
#
_entry.id   AF-A0A0J1H0D2-F1
#
_cell.length_a   1.000
_cell.length_b   1.000
_cell.length_c   1.000
_cell.angle_alpha   90.00
_cell.angle_beta   90.00
_cell.angle_gamma   90.00
#
_symmetry.space_group_name_H-M   'P 1'
#
loop_
_entity.id
_entity.type
_entity.pdbx_description
1 polymer ?
#
loop_
_entity_poly.entity_id
_entity_poly.type
_entity_poly.pdbx_seq_one_letter_code
_entity_poly.pdbx_strand_id
1 'polypeptide(L)'
;MSRYIFNDQALGQYDFGLQQIQINSDYTGKTAADIEDIIKVVNLADLSDTEFEIYKTYKHETTHLLDSTSTLWGMEYTCRMYNWFSTQSEEYLKVISLNDAEIQMHSHLLKVPSKFRRLLKLKYSLEHDESCGVFVHIHYLDEYGDVIQSTPITMLSLLEGHAYAQEQLLSCELYDKEVDIVSSALLSSKVSEDIGSLNGSEYSCFLALINQLFPELKLRQQLLIMILISRFSLNAPTFFIGSFPEYILRHIFHGAPEELISTLKMEMSRGMHRSSLCLVLLLCLAIHSETTRKIDDSTSLREMENVLLKVYQRQDQSIDDVKNELQTHYNLEFELLLALLEEKGAYLANSLAIQFKDKDWYFDDFSALELPDFFLSNGDLVKPCSRLDFNSEQHLEDKLDIVVGLEQALKKLGVVRQHLYPSVYHDWLDKIKSWEVGVTYYPDASNGL
;
A
#
# COMPACT_ATOMS: atom_id res chain seq x y z
N MET A 1 -33.91 -8.39 -5.71
CA MET A 1 -33.24 -8.51 -4.40
C MET A 1 -31.80 -8.13 -4.65
N SER A 2 -31.47 -6.87 -4.41
CA SER A 2 -30.15 -6.28 -4.67
C SER A 2 -29.10 -6.98 -3.82
N ARG A 3 -28.10 -7.55 -4.47
CA ARG A 3 -26.94 -8.17 -3.82
C ARG A 3 -25.95 -7.05 -3.54
N TYR A 4 -26.18 -6.26 -2.49
CA TYR A 4 -25.21 -5.27 -2.04
C TYR A 4 -24.10 -6.00 -1.28
N ILE A 5 -22.88 -5.91 -1.79
CA ILE A 5 -21.67 -6.63 -1.31
C ILE A 5 -20.98 -5.86 -0.20
N PHE A 6 -21.28 -4.57 -0.08
CA PHE A 6 -20.57 -3.60 0.73
C PHE A 6 -21.34 -3.26 2.01
N ASN A 7 -20.61 -2.89 3.07
CA ASN A 7 -21.16 -2.65 4.39
C ASN A 7 -21.75 -1.22 4.49
N ASP A 8 -22.97 -1.08 5.00
CA ASP A 8 -23.75 0.18 5.06
C ASP A 8 -23.14 1.32 5.94
N GLN A 9 -21.90 1.15 6.45
CA GLN A 9 -21.31 2.02 7.49
C GLN A 9 -20.23 2.99 7.00
N ALA A 10 -19.67 2.81 5.80
CA ALA A 10 -18.62 3.67 5.24
C ALA A 10 -19.17 4.66 4.18
N LEU A 11 -18.47 5.78 3.95
CA LEU A 11 -18.79 6.76 2.90
C LEU A 11 -18.55 6.19 1.48
N GLY A 12 -17.60 5.27 1.37
CA GLY A 12 -17.25 4.54 0.16
C GLY A 12 -16.47 3.29 0.51
N GLN A 13 -16.31 2.39 -0.46
CA GLN A 13 -15.54 1.17 -0.31
C GLN A 13 -15.04 0.67 -1.68
N TYR A 14 -13.79 0.24 -1.71
CA TYR A 14 -13.20 -0.51 -2.81
C TYR A 14 -13.23 -2.02 -2.54
N ASP A 15 -13.68 -2.80 -3.52
CA ASP A 15 -13.61 -4.27 -3.49
C ASP A 15 -12.38 -4.74 -4.28
N PHE A 16 -11.40 -5.34 -3.59
CA PHE A 16 -10.17 -5.84 -4.22
C PHE A 16 -10.43 -7.04 -5.16
N GLY A 17 -11.45 -7.84 -4.89
CA GLY A 17 -11.80 -9.02 -5.69
C GLY A 17 -12.48 -8.67 -7.00
N LEU A 18 -13.45 -7.76 -6.93
CA LEU A 18 -14.18 -7.24 -8.08
C LEU A 18 -13.44 -6.11 -8.79
N GLN A 19 -12.52 -5.44 -8.12
CA GLN A 19 -11.86 -4.23 -8.60
C GLN A 19 -12.87 -3.13 -8.95
N GLN A 20 -13.83 -2.92 -8.06
CA GLN A 20 -14.93 -1.98 -8.23
C GLN A 20 -15.05 -1.05 -7.02
N ILE A 21 -15.47 0.18 -7.28
CA ILE A 21 -15.72 1.19 -6.25
C ILE A 21 -17.22 1.26 -6.01
N GLN A 22 -17.60 1.40 -4.73
CA GLN A 22 -18.93 1.82 -4.35
C GLN A 22 -18.88 3.08 -3.47
N ILE A 23 -19.76 4.04 -3.73
CA ILE A 23 -19.97 5.23 -2.88
C ILE A 23 -21.35 5.14 -2.19
N ASN A 24 -21.42 5.48 -0.91
CA ASN A 24 -22.65 5.38 -0.13
C ASN A 24 -23.59 6.58 -0.40
N SER A 25 -24.55 6.37 -1.29
CA SER A 25 -25.56 7.37 -1.65
C SER A 25 -26.60 7.57 -0.55
N ASP A 26 -26.86 6.56 0.26
CA ASP A 26 -27.87 6.64 1.33
C ASP A 26 -27.40 7.53 2.48
N TYR A 27 -26.10 7.52 2.77
CA TYR A 27 -25.50 8.41 3.76
C TYR A 27 -25.43 9.86 3.25
N THR A 28 -25.08 10.04 1.98
CA THR A 28 -24.87 11.37 1.38
C THR A 28 -26.17 12.05 0.94
N GLY A 29 -27.22 11.27 0.68
CA GLY A 29 -28.49 11.76 0.14
C GLY A 29 -28.39 12.32 -1.29
N LYS A 30 -27.30 12.02 -2.00
CA LYS A 30 -27.00 12.52 -3.35
C LYS A 30 -27.36 11.46 -4.39
N THR A 31 -27.92 11.89 -5.52
CA THR A 31 -28.21 11.02 -6.67
C THR A 31 -26.97 10.76 -7.50
N ALA A 32 -27.03 9.80 -8.43
CA ALA A 32 -25.95 9.57 -9.40
C ALA A 32 -25.59 10.83 -10.19
N ALA A 33 -26.58 11.61 -10.64
CA ALA A 33 -26.34 12.86 -11.35
C ALA A 33 -25.61 13.89 -10.47
N ASP A 34 -26.00 14.02 -9.20
CA ASP A 34 -25.32 14.93 -8.27
C ASP A 34 -23.86 14.51 -8.06
N ILE A 35 -23.58 13.21 -7.91
CA ILE A 35 -22.23 12.70 -7.72
C ILE A 35 -21.39 12.87 -9.01
N GLU A 36 -21.97 12.67 -10.19
CA GLU A 36 -21.31 12.97 -11.46
C GLU A 36 -20.90 14.45 -11.54
N ASP A 37 -21.76 15.38 -11.14
CA ASP A 37 -21.46 16.81 -11.15
C ASP A 37 -20.33 17.16 -10.17
N ILE A 38 -20.31 16.52 -8.99
CA ILE A 38 -19.27 16.70 -7.97
C ILE A 38 -17.90 16.24 -8.49
N ILE A 39 -17.80 15.02 -9.03
CA ILE A 39 -16.50 14.46 -9.46
C ILE A 39 -15.98 15.08 -10.77
N LYS A 40 -16.85 15.75 -11.54
CA LYS A 40 -16.50 16.44 -12.79
C LYS A 40 -16.22 17.93 -12.59
N VAL A 41 -16.23 18.42 -11.34
CA VAL A 41 -15.96 19.82 -11.05
C VAL A 41 -14.55 20.22 -11.53
N VAL A 42 -14.43 21.41 -12.12
CA VAL A 42 -13.14 21.93 -12.58
C VAL A 42 -12.36 22.58 -11.44
N ASN A 43 -13.05 23.17 -10.47
CA ASN A 43 -12.46 23.87 -9.34
C ASN A 43 -13.05 23.35 -8.02
N LEU A 44 -12.23 22.70 -7.20
CA LEU A 44 -12.66 22.09 -5.94
C LEU A 44 -13.23 23.10 -4.94
N ALA A 45 -12.84 24.37 -5.04
CA ALA A 45 -13.38 25.47 -4.23
C ALA A 45 -14.87 25.75 -4.48
N ASP A 46 -15.42 25.26 -5.59
CA ASP A 46 -16.84 25.44 -5.91
C ASP A 46 -17.74 24.40 -5.20
N LEU A 47 -17.14 23.39 -4.57
CA LEU A 47 -17.85 22.35 -3.83
C LEU A 47 -18.19 22.82 -2.41
N SER A 48 -19.38 22.45 -1.91
CA SER A 48 -19.65 22.55 -0.47
C SER A 48 -18.83 21.55 0.33
N ASP A 49 -18.69 21.73 1.65
CA ASP A 49 -17.94 20.82 2.53
C ASP A 49 -18.37 19.35 2.36
N THR A 50 -19.67 19.08 2.24
CA THR A 50 -20.19 17.72 2.03
C THR A 50 -19.81 17.16 0.67
N GLU A 51 -19.85 17.99 -0.38
CA GLU A 51 -19.49 17.57 -1.73
C GLU A 51 -17.99 17.36 -1.87
N PHE A 52 -17.19 18.16 -1.17
CA PHE A 52 -15.75 17.99 -1.10
C PHE A 52 -15.35 16.70 -0.39
N GLU A 53 -16.03 16.32 0.70
CA GLU A 53 -15.80 15.02 1.35
C GLU A 53 -16.19 13.84 0.44
N ILE A 54 -17.26 13.95 -0.36
CA ILE A 54 -17.60 12.93 -1.39
C ILE A 54 -16.49 12.81 -2.44
N TYR A 55 -15.98 13.95 -2.94
CA TYR A 55 -14.88 13.97 -3.90
C TYR A 55 -13.62 13.32 -3.32
N LYS A 56 -13.31 13.62 -2.05
CA LYS A 56 -12.21 13.01 -1.30
C LYS A 56 -12.36 11.50 -1.17
N THR A 57 -13.55 11.01 -0.78
CA THR A 57 -13.83 9.57 -0.75
C THR A 57 -13.65 8.93 -2.13
N TYR A 58 -14.15 9.55 -3.18
CA TYR A 58 -13.93 9.05 -4.54
C TYR A 58 -12.43 8.97 -4.92
N LYS A 59 -11.64 9.99 -4.58
CA LYS A 59 -10.18 9.98 -4.77
C LYS A 59 -9.51 8.86 -3.96
N HIS A 60 -9.94 8.65 -2.73
CA HIS A 60 -9.44 7.59 -1.85
C HIS A 60 -9.64 6.22 -2.49
N GLU A 61 -10.89 5.87 -2.84
CA GLU A 61 -11.20 4.57 -3.43
C GLU A 61 -10.59 4.39 -4.83
N THR A 62 -10.50 5.48 -5.62
CA THR A 62 -9.77 5.46 -6.90
C THR A 62 -8.28 5.18 -6.69
N THR A 63 -7.69 5.64 -5.58
CA THR A 63 -6.29 5.34 -5.26
C THR A 63 -6.11 3.84 -5.00
N HIS A 64 -7.03 3.21 -4.25
CA HIS A 64 -7.02 1.76 -4.03
C HIS A 64 -7.17 0.98 -5.34
N LEU A 65 -8.09 1.40 -6.21
CA LEU A 65 -8.24 0.82 -7.55
C LEU A 65 -6.92 0.88 -8.32
N LEU A 66 -6.30 2.05 -8.41
CA LEU A 66 -5.07 2.24 -9.19
C LEU A 66 -3.87 1.51 -8.55
N ASP A 67 -3.77 1.45 -7.23
CA ASP A 67 -2.72 0.71 -6.54
C ASP A 67 -2.82 -0.80 -6.81
N SER A 68 -4.03 -1.33 -6.85
CA SER A 68 -4.31 -2.76 -7.04
C SER A 68 -4.41 -3.18 -8.51
N THR A 69 -4.50 -2.26 -9.47
CA THR A 69 -4.55 -2.59 -10.91
C THR A 69 -3.32 -2.15 -11.70
N SER A 70 -2.68 -1.04 -11.32
CA SER A 70 -1.74 -0.33 -12.19
C SER A 70 -0.31 -0.26 -11.67
N THR A 71 -0.05 -0.71 -10.44
CA THR A 71 1.30 -0.85 -9.89
C THR A 71 1.86 -2.24 -10.15
N LEU A 72 3.18 -2.44 -10.08
CA LEU A 72 3.76 -3.79 -10.23
C LEU A 72 3.16 -4.80 -9.22
N TRP A 73 2.97 -4.37 -7.96
CA TRP A 73 2.29 -5.20 -6.95
C TRP A 73 0.83 -5.49 -7.34
N GLY A 74 0.09 -4.47 -7.77
CA GLY A 74 -1.33 -4.61 -8.12
C GLY A 74 -1.55 -5.52 -9.33
N MET A 75 -0.74 -5.35 -10.38
CA MET A 75 -0.77 -6.21 -11.56
C MET A 75 -0.45 -7.67 -11.21
N GLU A 76 0.54 -7.89 -10.33
CA GLU A 76 0.89 -9.22 -9.83
C GLU A 76 -0.26 -9.83 -9.01
N TYR A 77 -0.84 -9.06 -8.07
CA TYR A 77 -2.00 -9.46 -7.28
C TYR A 77 -3.18 -9.86 -8.19
N THR A 78 -3.49 -9.02 -9.17
CA THR A 78 -4.54 -9.28 -10.16
C THR A 78 -4.26 -10.54 -10.96
N CYS A 79 -3.03 -10.74 -11.43
CA CYS A 79 -2.65 -11.97 -12.15
C CYS A 79 -2.87 -13.23 -11.31
N ARG A 80 -2.51 -13.19 -10.02
CA ARG A 80 -2.70 -14.31 -9.08
C ARG A 80 -4.19 -14.56 -8.82
N MET A 81 -4.98 -13.50 -8.67
CA MET A 81 -6.43 -13.58 -8.52
C MET A 81 -7.12 -14.20 -9.75
N TYR A 82 -6.73 -13.78 -10.95
CA TYR A 82 -7.33 -14.31 -12.18
C TYR A 82 -6.91 -15.76 -12.49
N ASN A 83 -5.79 -16.25 -11.94
CA ASN A 83 -5.50 -17.69 -11.98
C ASN A 83 -6.60 -18.49 -11.26
N TRP A 84 -7.02 -18.03 -10.08
CA TRP A 84 -8.13 -18.65 -9.35
C TRP A 84 -9.45 -18.51 -10.11
N PHE A 85 -9.72 -17.35 -10.72
CA PHE A 85 -10.94 -17.15 -11.52
C PHE A 85 -11.01 -18.10 -12.71
N SER A 86 -9.86 -18.43 -13.30
CA SER A 86 -9.76 -19.35 -14.43
C SER A 86 -9.85 -20.81 -13.99
N THR A 87 -9.27 -21.17 -12.85
CA THR A 87 -9.28 -22.54 -12.32
C THR A 87 -9.21 -22.52 -10.80
N GLN A 88 -10.27 -22.98 -10.14
CA GLN A 88 -10.35 -23.01 -8.68
C GLN A 88 -9.57 -24.21 -8.12
N SER A 89 -8.26 -24.05 -7.93
CA SER A 89 -7.34 -25.09 -7.44
C SER A 89 -6.69 -24.69 -6.11
N GLU A 90 -6.35 -25.69 -5.29
CA GLU A 90 -5.63 -25.47 -4.04
C GLU A 90 -4.27 -24.78 -4.27
N GLU A 91 -3.59 -25.08 -5.38
CA GLU A 91 -2.34 -24.43 -5.76
C GLU A 91 -2.51 -22.93 -5.98
N TYR A 92 -3.52 -22.51 -6.75
CA TYR A 92 -3.77 -21.08 -6.97
C TYR A 92 -4.30 -20.38 -5.73
N LEU A 93 -5.05 -21.09 -4.87
CA LEU A 93 -5.45 -20.57 -3.57
C LEU A 93 -4.22 -20.30 -2.68
N LYS A 94 -3.24 -21.21 -2.65
CA LYS A 94 -1.98 -21.03 -1.91
C LYS A 94 -1.12 -19.88 -2.47
N VAL A 95 -1.17 -19.65 -3.78
CA VAL A 95 -0.43 -18.54 -4.41
C VAL A 95 -1.07 -17.18 -4.10
N ILE A 96 -2.39 -17.04 -4.25
CA ILE A 96 -3.07 -15.78 -3.94
C ILE A 96 -3.07 -15.49 -2.43
N SER A 97 -3.06 -16.52 -1.58
CA SER A 97 -2.97 -16.36 -0.13
C SER A 97 -1.67 -15.68 0.32
N LEU A 98 -0.61 -15.68 -0.49
CA LEU A 98 0.60 -14.91 -0.19
C LEU A 98 0.32 -13.40 -0.10
N ASN A 99 -0.49 -12.85 -1.00
CA ASN A 99 -0.86 -11.44 -0.99
C ASN A 99 -2.00 -11.17 -0.02
N ASP A 100 -3.01 -12.05 0.02
CA ASP A 100 -4.14 -11.90 0.94
C ASP A 100 -3.66 -11.97 2.40
N ALA A 101 -2.73 -12.87 2.73
CA ALA A 101 -2.16 -12.92 4.07
C ALA A 101 -1.45 -11.60 4.43
N GLU A 102 -0.76 -10.93 3.51
CA GLU A 102 -0.15 -9.62 3.80
C GLU A 102 -1.18 -8.52 4.14
N ILE A 103 -2.45 -8.70 3.80
CA ILE A 103 -3.57 -7.83 4.19
C ILE A 103 -4.19 -8.36 5.50
N GLN A 104 -4.57 -9.64 5.53
CA GLN A 104 -5.26 -10.27 6.65
C GLN A 104 -4.43 -10.37 7.94
N MET A 105 -3.09 -10.39 7.80
CA MET A 105 -2.13 -10.30 8.92
C MET A 105 -2.45 -9.16 9.86
N HIS A 106 -3.10 -8.09 9.38
CA HIS A 106 -3.48 -6.96 10.19
C HIS A 106 -4.40 -7.41 11.34
N SER A 107 -5.54 -8.00 11.00
CA SER A 107 -6.52 -8.47 11.97
C SER A 107 -5.99 -9.59 12.86
N HIS A 108 -5.09 -10.44 12.32
CA HIS A 108 -4.52 -11.57 13.05
C HIS A 108 -3.51 -11.15 14.12
N LEU A 109 -2.64 -10.18 13.80
CA LEU A 109 -1.51 -9.79 14.64
C LEU A 109 -1.78 -8.52 15.47
N LEU A 110 -2.90 -7.81 15.21
CA LEU A 110 -3.27 -6.61 15.96
C LEU A 110 -3.45 -6.93 17.46
N LYS A 111 -2.66 -6.26 18.29
CA LYS A 111 -2.74 -6.38 19.75
C LYS A 111 -3.48 -5.16 20.31
N VAL A 112 -4.79 -5.28 20.44
CA VAL A 112 -5.65 -4.21 20.97
C VAL A 112 -5.49 -4.11 22.51
N PRO A 113 -5.16 -2.93 23.06
CA PRO A 113 -5.07 -2.73 24.50
C PRO A 113 -6.39 -2.91 25.24
N SER A 114 -6.27 -3.24 26.51
CA SER A 114 -7.38 -3.20 27.49
C SER A 114 -7.63 -1.81 28.10
N LYS A 115 -6.76 -0.81 27.86
CA LYS A 115 -6.82 0.50 28.50
C LYS A 115 -6.43 1.64 27.56
N PHE A 116 -7.21 2.71 27.60
CA PHE A 116 -6.88 3.97 26.93
C PHE A 116 -5.77 4.69 27.71
N ARG A 117 -4.61 4.85 27.08
CA ARG A 117 -3.50 5.68 27.57
C ARG A 117 -3.08 6.63 26.45
N ARG A 118 -2.53 7.80 26.82
CA ARG A 118 -2.05 8.79 25.87
C ARG A 118 -0.78 8.26 25.17
N LEU A 119 -0.79 8.25 23.84
CA LEU A 119 0.38 7.98 23.01
C LEU A 119 1.46 9.06 23.23
N LEU A 120 2.69 8.64 23.48
CA LEU A 120 3.86 9.52 23.51
C LEU A 120 4.82 9.26 22.35
N LYS A 121 5.14 7.99 22.10
CA LYS A 121 6.20 7.61 21.16
C LYS A 121 5.86 6.31 20.43
N LEU A 122 6.39 6.16 19.23
CA LEU A 122 6.40 4.96 18.43
C LEU A 122 7.80 4.34 18.44
N LYS A 123 7.85 3.02 18.56
CA LYS A 123 9.02 2.19 18.22
C LYS A 123 8.58 1.14 17.22
N TYR A 124 9.54 0.46 16.62
CA TYR A 124 9.28 -0.68 15.76
C TYR A 124 10.20 -1.85 16.14
N SER A 125 9.78 -3.06 15.80
CA SER A 125 10.56 -4.28 15.99
C SER A 125 10.33 -5.24 14.82
N LEU A 126 11.26 -6.17 14.65
CA LEU A 126 11.13 -7.29 13.71
C LEU A 126 10.75 -8.53 14.52
N GLU A 127 9.58 -9.09 14.24
CA GLU A 127 8.99 -10.22 14.97
C GLU A 127 8.75 -11.40 14.01
N HIS A 128 8.41 -12.57 14.56
CA HIS A 128 8.06 -13.78 13.82
C HIS A 128 6.77 -14.38 14.35
N ASP A 129 5.90 -14.77 13.43
CA ASP A 129 4.70 -15.56 13.69
C ASP A 129 4.76 -16.87 12.89
N GLU A 130 4.24 -17.97 13.44
CA GLU A 130 4.32 -19.29 12.79
C GLU A 130 3.46 -19.40 11.53
N SER A 131 2.39 -18.60 11.43
CA SER A 131 1.47 -18.63 10.28
C SER A 131 1.85 -17.58 9.24
N CYS A 132 2.42 -16.46 9.69
CA CYS A 132 2.65 -15.29 8.85
C CYS A 132 4.14 -15.05 8.50
N GLY A 133 5.06 -15.74 9.19
CA GLY A 133 6.49 -15.58 9.03
C GLY A 133 7.02 -14.32 9.72
N VAL A 134 8.09 -13.76 9.17
CA VAL A 134 8.69 -12.52 9.71
C VAL A 134 7.84 -11.31 9.34
N PHE A 135 7.62 -10.42 10.30
CA PHE A 135 6.86 -9.19 10.07
C PHE A 135 7.41 -8.05 10.91
N VAL A 136 7.06 -6.82 10.54
CA VAL A 136 7.43 -5.63 11.29
C VAL A 136 6.25 -5.18 12.15
N HIS A 137 6.53 -4.87 13.41
CA HIS A 137 5.54 -4.42 14.38
C HIS A 137 5.81 -2.97 14.78
N ILE A 138 4.82 -2.08 14.72
CA ILE A 138 4.88 -0.75 15.33
C ILE A 138 4.30 -0.82 16.74
N HIS A 139 5.05 -0.36 17.72
CA HIS A 139 4.65 -0.29 19.13
C HIS A 139 4.35 1.15 19.52
N TYR A 140 3.13 1.38 20.00
CA TYR A 140 2.65 2.63 20.55
C TYR A 140 2.95 2.65 22.04
N LEU A 141 3.79 3.56 22.49
CA LEU A 141 4.25 3.63 23.88
C LEU A 141 3.67 4.86 24.60
N ASP A 142 3.38 4.68 25.89
CA ASP A 142 2.98 5.78 26.77
C ASP A 142 4.18 6.54 27.34
N GLU A 143 3.89 7.48 28.25
CA GLU A 143 4.88 8.30 28.94
C GLU A 143 5.86 7.52 29.83
N TYR A 144 5.50 6.31 30.25
CA TYR A 144 6.34 5.41 31.05
C TYR A 144 7.17 4.45 30.19
N GLY A 145 6.92 4.44 28.87
CA GLY A 145 7.53 3.50 27.95
C GLY A 145 6.85 2.12 27.94
N ASP A 146 5.65 2.01 28.50
CA ASP A 146 4.83 0.80 28.39
C ASP A 146 4.18 0.75 27.01
N VAL A 147 4.14 -0.43 26.41
CA VAL A 147 3.42 -0.66 25.15
C VAL A 147 1.91 -0.62 25.41
N ILE A 148 1.24 0.37 24.82
CA ILE A 148 -0.20 0.54 24.84
C ILE A 148 -0.82 -0.36 23.76
N GLN A 149 -0.39 -0.20 22.52
CA GLN A 149 -0.88 -0.97 21.38
C GLN A 149 0.29 -1.42 20.53
N SER A 150 0.11 -2.50 19.78
CA SER A 150 1.04 -2.83 18.71
C SER A 150 0.26 -3.19 17.45
N THR A 151 0.69 -2.61 16.34
CA THR A 151 0.04 -2.71 15.04
C THR A 151 1.04 -3.26 14.02
N PRO A 152 0.74 -4.40 13.36
CA PRO A 152 1.62 -4.96 12.33
C PRO A 152 1.66 -4.05 11.09
N ILE A 153 2.84 -3.90 10.48
CA ILE A 153 2.96 -3.21 9.20
C ILE A 153 2.61 -4.19 8.08
N THR A 154 1.50 -3.91 7.41
CA THR A 154 0.86 -4.80 6.44
C THR A 154 0.69 -4.10 5.09
N MET A 155 0.29 -4.85 4.06
CA MET A 155 -0.09 -4.21 2.79
C MET A 155 -1.30 -3.30 2.96
N LEU A 156 -2.24 -3.65 3.86
CA LEU A 156 -3.34 -2.77 4.25
C LEU A 156 -2.81 -1.42 4.77
N SER A 157 -1.85 -1.44 5.69
CA SER A 157 -1.24 -0.22 6.22
C SER A 157 -0.58 0.67 5.16
N LEU A 158 -0.01 0.06 4.12
CA LEU A 158 0.60 0.79 3.01
C LEU A 158 -0.49 1.41 2.12
N LEU A 159 -1.46 0.61 1.68
CA LEU A 159 -2.53 1.02 0.76
C LEU A 159 -3.40 2.11 1.39
N GLU A 160 -3.86 1.89 2.62
CA GLU A 160 -4.67 2.87 3.37
C GLU A 160 -3.91 4.15 3.66
N GLY A 161 -2.66 4.04 4.09
CA GLY A 161 -1.84 5.22 4.35
C GLY A 161 -1.55 6.03 3.07
N HIS A 162 -1.45 5.37 1.91
CA HIS A 162 -1.31 6.05 0.63
C HIS A 162 -2.61 6.73 0.17
N ALA A 163 -3.73 6.02 0.19
CA ALA A 163 -5.04 6.55 -0.17
C ALA A 163 -5.44 7.73 0.73
N TYR A 164 -5.25 7.60 2.04
CA TYR A 164 -5.46 8.69 2.99
C TYR A 164 -4.53 9.88 2.75
N ALA A 165 -3.26 9.63 2.39
CA ALA A 165 -2.34 10.73 2.09
C ALA A 165 -2.75 11.50 0.84
N GLN A 166 -3.19 10.81 -0.21
CA GLN A 166 -3.76 11.40 -1.43
C GLN A 166 -5.02 12.21 -1.13
N GLU A 167 -5.89 11.68 -0.28
CA GLU A 167 -7.14 12.32 0.14
C GLU A 167 -6.89 13.63 0.89
N GLN A 168 -6.01 13.63 1.89
CA GLN A 168 -5.72 14.85 2.67
C GLN A 168 -4.89 15.86 1.89
N LEU A 169 -4.10 15.42 0.89
CA LEU A 169 -3.33 16.33 0.05
C LEU A 169 -4.26 17.27 -0.76
N LEU A 170 -5.42 16.77 -1.21
CA LEU A 170 -6.45 17.62 -1.84
C LEU A 170 -6.89 18.77 -0.93
N SER A 171 -7.08 18.49 0.35
CA SER A 171 -7.45 19.51 1.34
C SER A 171 -6.31 20.52 1.54
N CYS A 172 -5.06 20.07 1.62
CA CYS A 172 -3.91 20.98 1.68
C CYS A 172 -3.84 21.89 0.45
N GLU A 173 -4.00 21.35 -0.75
CA GLU A 173 -3.91 22.12 -2.01
C GLU A 173 -5.03 23.16 -2.14
N LEU A 174 -6.24 22.80 -1.73
CA LEU A 174 -7.37 23.73 -1.70
C LEU A 174 -7.09 24.92 -0.77
N TYR A 175 -6.72 24.65 0.49
CA TYR A 175 -6.52 25.68 1.49
C TYR A 175 -5.26 26.53 1.23
N ASP A 176 -4.19 25.92 0.69
CA ASP A 176 -2.98 26.65 0.29
C ASP A 176 -3.27 27.62 -0.88
N LYS A 177 -4.09 27.20 -1.86
CA LYS A 177 -4.49 28.04 -3.00
C LYS A 177 -5.34 29.24 -2.56
N GLU A 178 -6.21 29.04 -1.57
CA GLU A 178 -7.06 30.11 -1.02
C GLU A 178 -6.34 30.97 0.04
N VAL A 179 -5.14 30.57 0.44
CA VAL A 179 -4.39 31.19 1.56
C VAL A 179 -5.22 31.14 2.86
N ASP A 180 -5.99 30.08 3.05
CA ASP A 180 -6.82 29.87 4.23
C ASP A 180 -6.01 29.22 5.36
N ILE A 181 -5.34 30.09 6.11
CA ILE A 181 -4.50 29.70 7.25
C ILE A 181 -5.31 28.98 8.34
N VAL A 182 -6.59 29.33 8.51
CA VAL A 182 -7.44 28.75 9.57
C VAL A 182 -7.80 27.32 9.22
N SER A 183 -8.29 27.08 8.01
CA SER A 183 -8.63 25.73 7.55
C SER A 183 -7.41 24.81 7.47
N SER A 184 -6.25 25.32 7.03
CA SER A 184 -4.99 24.56 7.07
C SER A 184 -4.57 24.16 8.49
N ALA A 185 -4.76 25.03 9.48
CA ALA A 185 -4.46 24.73 10.88
C ALA A 185 -5.46 23.71 11.47
N LEU A 186 -6.75 23.83 11.14
CA LEU A 186 -7.79 22.89 11.56
C LEU A 186 -7.56 21.50 10.96
N LEU A 187 -7.22 21.41 9.67
CA LEU A 187 -6.86 20.17 9.00
C LEU A 187 -5.65 19.51 9.69
N SER A 188 -4.59 20.27 9.96
CA SER A 188 -3.41 19.76 10.66
C SER A 188 -3.74 19.21 12.04
N SER A 189 -4.65 19.87 12.77
CA SER A 189 -5.14 19.40 14.07
C SER A 189 -5.96 18.12 13.95
N LYS A 190 -6.89 18.05 12.98
CA LYS A 190 -7.72 16.87 12.72
C LYS A 190 -6.86 15.65 12.36
N VAL A 191 -5.95 15.81 11.41
CA VAL A 191 -5.03 14.73 11.01
C VAL A 191 -4.16 14.27 12.19
N SER A 192 -3.70 15.21 13.03
CA SER A 192 -2.94 14.85 14.24
C SER A 192 -3.77 14.07 15.25
N GLU A 193 -5.07 14.37 15.38
CA GLU A 193 -6.01 13.64 16.24
C GLU A 193 -6.27 12.24 15.68
N ASP A 194 -6.53 12.12 14.38
CA ASP A 194 -6.75 10.84 13.69
C ASP A 194 -5.53 9.92 13.80
N ILE A 195 -4.33 10.49 13.65
CA ILE A 195 -3.04 9.80 13.84
C ILE A 195 -2.82 9.38 15.30
N GLY A 196 -3.28 10.20 16.25
CA GLY A 196 -3.22 9.89 17.68
C GLY A 196 -4.23 8.83 18.12
N SER A 197 -5.24 8.53 17.29
CA SER A 197 -6.27 7.54 17.58
C SER A 197 -5.76 6.11 17.33
N LEU A 198 -5.81 5.30 18.39
CA LEU A 198 -5.43 3.89 18.32
C LEU A 198 -6.41 3.03 17.51
N ASN A 199 -7.67 3.46 17.41
CA ASN A 199 -8.72 2.74 16.69
C ASN A 199 -8.54 2.75 15.17
N GLY A 200 -7.77 3.71 14.64
CA GLY A 200 -7.46 3.84 13.22
C GLY A 200 -6.00 3.53 12.88
N SER A 201 -5.28 2.82 13.76
CA SER A 201 -3.84 2.60 13.60
C SER A 201 -3.47 1.87 12.31
N GLU A 202 -4.40 1.11 11.72
CA GLU A 202 -4.22 0.47 10.43
C GLU A 202 -4.04 1.48 9.30
N TYR A 203 -4.79 2.58 9.33
CA TYR A 203 -4.74 3.68 8.36
C TYR A 203 -3.62 4.67 8.65
N SER A 204 -3.26 4.85 9.92
CA SER A 204 -2.45 5.99 10.36
C SER A 204 -1.02 5.66 10.79
N CYS A 205 -0.61 4.39 10.92
CA CYS A 205 0.68 4.05 11.54
C CYS A 205 1.90 4.63 10.82
N PHE A 206 1.90 4.68 9.49
CA PHE A 206 3.00 5.29 8.74
C PHE A 206 3.04 6.81 8.92
N LEU A 207 1.89 7.48 8.85
CA LEU A 207 1.82 8.93 9.07
C LEU A 207 2.16 9.29 10.52
N ALA A 208 1.78 8.46 11.49
CA ALA A 208 2.20 8.58 12.88
C ALA A 208 3.73 8.54 13.02
N LEU A 209 4.36 7.61 12.31
CA LEU A 209 5.82 7.49 12.29
C LEU A 209 6.48 8.65 11.54
N ILE A 210 5.93 9.09 10.41
CA ILE A 210 6.40 10.28 9.67
C ILE A 210 6.35 11.51 10.58
N ASN A 211 5.25 11.74 11.29
CA ASN A 211 5.11 12.87 12.23
C ASN A 211 6.16 12.82 13.35
N GLN A 212 6.51 11.62 13.82
CA GLN A 212 7.56 11.46 14.82
C GLN A 212 8.96 11.70 14.26
N LEU A 213 9.23 11.25 13.03
CA LEU A 213 10.55 11.33 12.39
C LEU A 213 10.82 12.73 11.81
N PHE A 214 9.77 13.46 11.43
CA PHE A 214 9.82 14.77 10.78
C PHE A 214 8.85 15.77 11.45
N PRO A 215 9.02 16.04 12.76
CA PRO A 215 8.10 16.91 13.51
C PRO A 215 8.12 18.38 13.06
N GLU A 216 9.19 18.80 12.37
CA GLU A 216 9.36 20.16 11.84
C GLU A 216 8.68 20.40 10.49
N LEU A 217 8.33 19.33 9.77
CA LEU A 217 7.71 19.45 8.45
C LEU A 217 6.22 19.76 8.58
N LYS A 218 5.71 20.57 7.64
CA LYS A 218 4.27 20.79 7.49
C LYS A 218 3.57 19.52 7.03
N LEU A 219 2.28 19.43 7.34
CA LEU A 219 1.42 18.31 6.96
C LEU A 219 1.56 17.96 5.48
N ARG A 220 1.51 18.95 4.57
CA ARG A 220 1.67 18.73 3.13
C ARG A 220 2.93 17.93 2.79
N GLN A 221 4.07 18.26 3.38
CA GLN A 221 5.33 17.56 3.11
C GLN A 221 5.34 16.16 3.72
N GLN A 222 4.73 15.97 4.88
CA GLN A 222 4.55 14.65 5.51
C GLN A 222 3.69 13.72 4.64
N LEU A 223 2.61 14.24 4.04
CA LEU A 223 1.76 13.51 3.10
C LEU A 223 2.53 13.14 1.82
N LEU A 224 3.34 14.06 1.27
CA LEU A 224 4.19 13.79 0.11
C LEU A 224 5.24 12.70 0.38
N ILE A 225 5.81 12.66 1.59
CA ILE A 225 6.70 11.57 2.00
C ILE A 225 5.95 10.24 1.95
N MET A 226 4.74 10.18 2.53
CA MET A 226 3.91 8.96 2.52
C MET A 226 3.57 8.48 1.10
N ILE A 227 3.18 9.41 0.22
CA ILE A 227 2.88 9.11 -1.18
C ILE A 227 4.11 8.55 -1.88
N LEU A 228 5.27 9.20 -1.73
CA LEU A 228 6.51 8.78 -2.39
C LEU A 228 6.92 7.36 -1.98
N ILE A 229 7.02 7.09 -0.68
CA ILE A 229 7.51 5.79 -0.19
C ILE A 229 6.53 4.66 -0.55
N SER A 230 5.21 4.96 -0.58
CA SER A 230 4.19 3.98 -0.95
C SER A 230 4.25 3.64 -2.43
N ARG A 231 4.24 4.64 -3.31
CA ARG A 231 4.35 4.45 -4.76
C ARG A 231 5.67 3.82 -5.17
N PHE A 232 6.77 4.22 -4.55
CA PHE A 232 8.07 3.57 -4.76
C PHE A 232 7.98 2.10 -4.36
N SER A 233 7.43 1.78 -3.19
CA SER A 233 7.35 0.40 -2.70
C SER A 233 6.41 -0.48 -3.54
N LEU A 234 5.31 0.06 -4.06
CA LEU A 234 4.35 -0.63 -4.92
C LEU A 234 4.87 -0.85 -6.36
N ASN A 235 5.76 0.03 -6.83
CA ASN A 235 6.35 -0.03 -8.17
C ASN A 235 7.81 -0.49 -8.19
N ALA A 236 8.41 -0.80 -7.05
CA ALA A 236 9.76 -1.34 -7.00
C ALA A 236 9.79 -2.70 -7.73
N PRO A 237 10.67 -2.89 -8.73
CA PRO A 237 10.83 -4.17 -9.42
C PRO A 237 11.41 -5.22 -8.48
N THR A 238 11.04 -6.48 -8.68
CA THR A 238 11.44 -7.61 -7.82
C THR A 238 12.95 -7.69 -7.63
N PHE A 239 13.73 -7.53 -8.70
CA PHE A 239 15.21 -7.51 -8.62
C PHE A 239 15.75 -6.33 -7.83
N PHE A 240 15.08 -5.19 -7.89
CA PHE A 240 15.48 -4.00 -7.16
C PHE A 240 15.24 -4.20 -5.65
N ILE A 241 14.06 -4.71 -5.26
CA ILE A 241 13.77 -5.10 -3.88
C ILE A 241 14.80 -6.13 -3.38
N GLY A 242 15.09 -7.14 -4.20
CA GLY A 242 16.10 -8.15 -3.89
C GLY A 242 17.53 -7.63 -3.82
N SER A 243 17.84 -6.48 -4.41
CA SER A 243 19.15 -5.83 -4.30
C SER A 243 19.30 -4.94 -3.05
N PHE A 244 18.23 -4.77 -2.25
CA PHE A 244 18.26 -3.88 -1.08
C PHE A 244 19.42 -4.24 -0.12
N PRO A 245 20.26 -3.27 0.30
CA PRO A 245 21.47 -3.61 1.06
C PRO A 245 21.18 -4.17 2.46
N GLU A 246 21.71 -5.36 2.75
CA GLU A 246 21.52 -6.04 4.04
C GLU A 246 22.08 -5.24 5.22
N TYR A 247 23.18 -4.50 5.03
CA TYR A 247 23.78 -3.69 6.11
C TYR A 247 22.83 -2.61 6.63
N ILE A 248 21.90 -2.12 5.80
CA ILE A 248 20.88 -1.15 6.19
C ILE A 248 19.80 -1.84 7.03
N LEU A 249 19.36 -3.04 6.61
CA LEU A 249 18.42 -3.84 7.39
C LEU A 249 19.00 -4.16 8.77
N ARG A 250 20.29 -4.50 8.84
CA ARG A 250 21.02 -4.73 10.10
C ARG A 250 21.13 -3.48 10.96
N HIS A 251 21.27 -2.30 10.36
CA HIS A 251 21.31 -1.05 11.10
C HIS A 251 19.93 -0.70 11.70
N ILE A 252 18.89 -0.79 10.88
CA ILE A 252 17.50 -0.49 11.28
C ILE A 252 17.01 -1.47 12.34
N PHE A 253 17.21 -2.77 12.13
CA PHE A 253 16.76 -3.85 13.01
C PHE A 253 17.87 -4.41 13.90
N HIS A 254 18.85 -3.59 14.31
CA HIS A 254 20.00 -4.04 15.10
C HIS A 254 19.65 -4.72 16.43
N GLY A 255 18.44 -4.48 16.96
CA GLY A 255 17.93 -5.13 18.17
C GLY A 255 17.26 -6.50 17.93
N ALA A 256 17.07 -6.91 16.68
CA ALA A 256 16.42 -8.18 16.34
C ALA A 256 17.45 -9.32 16.17
N PRO A 257 17.05 -10.59 16.36
CA PRO A 257 17.89 -11.74 16.04
C PRO A 257 18.33 -11.74 14.58
N GLU A 258 19.58 -12.11 14.29
CA GLU A 258 20.14 -12.10 12.93
C GLU A 258 19.37 -13.01 11.96
N GLU A 259 18.79 -14.10 12.47
CA GLU A 259 17.95 -15.01 11.68
C GLU A 259 16.71 -14.31 11.11
N LEU A 260 16.09 -13.41 11.89
CA LEU A 260 14.92 -12.66 11.42
C LEU A 260 15.31 -11.64 10.34
N ILE A 261 16.47 -11.00 10.49
CA ILE A 261 16.99 -10.05 9.50
C ILE A 261 17.33 -10.79 8.20
N SER A 262 17.95 -11.97 8.31
CA SER A 262 18.26 -12.85 7.17
C SER A 262 16.99 -13.29 6.45
N THR A 263 15.94 -13.64 7.22
CA THR A 263 14.63 -14.02 6.69
C THR A 263 13.96 -12.87 5.95
N LEU A 264 13.89 -11.68 6.56
CA LEU A 264 13.35 -10.49 5.90
C LEU A 264 14.10 -10.22 4.58
N LYS A 265 15.44 -10.32 4.59
CA LYS A 265 16.26 -10.13 3.40
C LYS A 265 15.93 -11.14 2.30
N MET A 266 15.76 -12.42 2.65
CA MET A 266 15.43 -13.48 1.70
C MET A 266 14.02 -13.33 1.15
N GLU A 267 13.04 -12.97 1.97
CA GLU A 267 11.67 -12.71 1.52
C GLU A 267 11.57 -11.46 0.63
N MET A 268 12.29 -10.37 0.97
CA MET A 268 12.46 -9.22 0.07
C MET A 268 13.12 -9.62 -1.26
N SER A 269 14.03 -10.59 -1.25
CA SER A 269 14.67 -11.12 -2.47
C SER A 269 13.72 -11.96 -3.34
N ARG A 270 12.56 -12.34 -2.81
CA ARG A 270 11.45 -12.95 -3.54
C ARG A 270 10.41 -11.92 -4.01
N GLY A 271 10.68 -10.63 -3.85
CA GLY A 271 9.76 -9.54 -4.23
C GLY A 271 8.62 -9.28 -3.23
N MET A 272 8.65 -9.91 -2.05
CA MET A 272 7.61 -9.80 -1.02
C MET A 272 7.97 -8.75 0.06
N HIS A 273 7.05 -8.49 1.01
CA HIS A 273 7.19 -7.48 2.07
C HIS A 273 7.36 -6.04 1.58
N ARG A 274 6.56 -5.61 0.61
CA ARG A 274 6.54 -4.20 0.17
C ARG A 274 6.19 -3.23 1.31
N SER A 275 5.35 -3.67 2.25
CA SER A 275 5.06 -2.92 3.48
C SER A 275 6.30 -2.68 4.35
N SER A 276 7.19 -3.67 4.47
CA SER A 276 8.45 -3.52 5.21
C SER A 276 9.47 -2.69 4.44
N LEU A 277 9.52 -2.83 3.11
CA LEU A 277 10.32 -1.95 2.24
C LEU A 277 9.92 -0.49 2.44
N CYS A 278 8.62 -0.19 2.49
CA CYS A 278 8.09 1.15 2.73
C CYS A 278 8.62 1.76 4.05
N LEU A 279 8.58 1.00 5.15
CA LEU A 279 9.16 1.44 6.43
C LEU A 279 10.67 1.70 6.30
N VAL A 280 11.40 0.77 5.71
CA VAL A 280 12.85 0.86 5.62
C VAL A 280 13.27 2.08 4.77
N LEU A 281 12.56 2.36 3.68
CA LEU A 281 12.77 3.56 2.87
C LEU A 281 12.46 4.85 3.64
N LEU A 282 11.37 4.88 4.41
CA LEU A 282 11.06 5.99 5.31
C LEU A 282 12.19 6.26 6.31
N LEU A 283 12.73 5.22 6.92
CA LEU A 283 13.85 5.33 7.86
C LEU A 283 15.13 5.80 7.16
N CYS A 284 15.39 5.36 5.93
CA CYS A 284 16.50 5.88 5.12
C CYS A 284 16.37 7.39 4.85
N LEU A 285 15.16 7.88 4.53
CA LEU A 285 14.90 9.31 4.37
C LEU A 285 15.14 10.06 5.68
N ALA A 286 14.65 9.53 6.81
CA ALA A 286 14.82 10.14 8.12
C ALA A 286 16.29 10.24 8.52
N ILE A 287 17.06 9.15 8.38
CA ILE A 287 18.51 9.12 8.64
C ILE A 287 19.24 10.15 7.75
N HIS A 288 18.86 10.27 6.47
CA HIS A 288 19.43 11.27 5.59
C HIS A 288 19.10 12.70 6.02
N SER A 289 17.85 12.95 6.41
CA SER A 289 17.41 14.26 6.90
C SER A 289 18.15 14.65 8.18
N GLU A 290 18.25 13.75 9.17
CA GLU A 290 18.99 14.01 10.41
C GLU A 290 20.47 14.34 10.14
N THR A 291 21.08 13.64 9.17
CA THR A 291 22.50 13.80 8.86
C THR A 291 22.80 15.08 8.07
N THR A 292 21.93 15.47 7.14
CA THR A 292 22.22 16.54 6.17
C THR A 292 21.36 17.79 6.30
N ARG A 293 20.21 17.69 6.98
CA ARG A 293 19.16 18.73 7.08
C ARG A 293 18.70 19.26 5.72
N LYS A 294 18.53 18.37 4.75
CA LYS A 294 18.17 18.71 3.36
C LYS A 294 16.74 18.36 2.97
N ILE A 295 15.96 17.74 3.86
CA ILE A 295 14.53 17.51 3.65
C ILE A 295 13.81 18.59 4.45
N ASP A 296 13.10 19.45 3.74
CA ASP A 296 12.29 20.56 4.26
C ASP A 296 10.96 20.67 3.49
N ASP A 297 10.12 21.65 3.86
CA ASP A 297 8.81 21.91 3.24
C ASP A 297 8.86 22.25 1.73
N SER A 298 10.04 22.50 1.18
CA SER A 298 10.23 22.84 -0.24
C SER A 298 10.82 21.69 -1.06
N THR A 299 11.22 20.60 -0.41
CA THR A 299 11.89 19.48 -1.05
C THR A 299 10.93 18.72 -1.96
N SER A 300 11.27 18.62 -3.24
CA SER A 300 10.44 17.95 -4.24
C SER A 300 10.44 16.42 -4.10
N LEU A 301 9.40 15.76 -4.63
CA LEU A 301 9.33 14.30 -4.72
C LEU A 301 10.57 13.71 -5.42
N ARG A 302 11.04 14.35 -6.50
CA ARG A 302 12.23 13.93 -7.25
C ARG A 302 13.53 14.04 -6.44
N GLU A 303 13.64 15.04 -5.57
CA GLU A 303 14.80 15.16 -4.68
C GLU A 303 14.79 14.09 -3.59
N MET A 304 13.64 13.81 -2.99
CA MET A 304 13.49 12.72 -2.01
C MET A 304 13.70 11.35 -2.66
N GLU A 305 13.22 11.14 -3.88
CA GLU A 305 13.50 9.95 -4.69
C GLU A 305 15.01 9.75 -4.88
N ASN A 306 15.74 10.81 -5.23
CA ASN A 306 17.21 10.73 -5.37
C ASN A 306 17.88 10.27 -4.07
N VAL A 307 17.32 10.62 -2.90
CA VAL A 307 17.82 10.14 -1.61
C VAL A 307 17.55 8.65 -1.46
N LEU A 308 16.36 8.17 -1.80
CA LEU A 308 16.03 6.74 -1.77
C LEU A 308 16.95 5.93 -2.68
N LEU A 309 17.24 6.43 -3.89
CA LEU A 309 18.08 5.73 -4.86
C LEU A 309 19.55 5.67 -4.47
N LYS A 310 20.05 6.61 -3.64
CA LYS A 310 21.41 6.54 -3.08
C LYS A 310 21.65 5.27 -2.27
N VAL A 311 20.59 4.67 -1.72
CA VAL A 311 20.69 3.40 -1.00
C VAL A 311 21.21 2.28 -1.92
N TYR A 312 20.88 2.33 -3.21
CA TYR A 312 21.25 1.32 -4.18
C TYR A 312 22.55 1.66 -4.94
N GLN A 313 23.10 2.85 -4.70
CA GLN A 313 24.26 3.36 -5.40
C GLN A 313 25.54 2.62 -4.95
N ARG A 314 26.27 2.06 -5.92
CA ARG A 314 27.63 1.53 -5.70
C ARG A 314 28.67 2.66 -5.73
N GLN A 315 29.84 2.45 -5.11
CA GLN A 315 30.87 3.50 -4.92
C GLN A 315 31.26 4.26 -6.21
N ASP A 316 31.28 3.58 -7.36
CA ASP A 316 31.67 4.17 -8.65
C ASP A 316 30.49 4.41 -9.62
N GLN A 317 29.25 4.26 -9.14
CA GLN A 317 28.04 4.37 -9.95
C GLN A 317 27.41 5.76 -9.77
N SER A 318 26.96 6.41 -10.85
CA SER A 318 26.20 7.67 -10.72
C SER A 318 24.75 7.39 -10.32
N ILE A 319 24.04 8.39 -9.78
CA ILE A 319 22.60 8.23 -9.48
C ILE A 319 21.78 8.06 -10.76
N ASP A 320 22.19 8.69 -11.86
CA ASP A 320 21.52 8.51 -13.15
C ASP A 320 21.66 7.08 -13.66
N ASP A 321 22.78 6.40 -13.40
CA ASP A 321 22.94 4.97 -13.73
C ASP A 321 21.98 4.11 -12.91
N VAL A 322 21.85 4.36 -11.60
CA VAL A 322 20.89 3.65 -10.73
C VAL A 322 19.46 3.86 -11.21
N LYS A 323 19.10 5.09 -11.62
CA LYS A 323 17.79 5.41 -12.20
C LYS A 323 17.53 4.64 -13.49
N ASN A 324 18.52 4.59 -14.38
CA ASN A 324 18.40 3.86 -15.64
C ASN A 324 18.24 2.34 -15.41
N GLU A 325 18.98 1.77 -14.44
CA GLU A 325 18.84 0.36 -14.04
C GLU A 325 17.44 0.07 -13.50
N LEU A 326 16.97 0.90 -12.57
CA LEU A 326 15.63 0.80 -12.02
C LEU A 326 14.57 0.87 -13.13
N GLN A 327 14.63 1.87 -14.01
CA GLN A 327 13.67 2.05 -15.10
C GLN A 327 13.69 0.85 -16.05
N THR A 328 14.88 0.32 -16.34
CA THR A 328 15.03 -0.87 -17.18
C THR A 328 14.34 -2.08 -16.56
N HIS A 329 14.58 -2.35 -15.27
CA HIS A 329 13.93 -3.45 -14.57
C HIS A 329 12.41 -3.24 -14.44
N TYR A 330 11.98 -2.02 -14.16
CA TYR A 330 10.56 -1.65 -14.10
C TYR A 330 9.89 -1.93 -15.43
N ASN A 331 10.42 -1.42 -16.54
CA ASN A 331 9.83 -1.62 -17.86
C ASN A 331 9.75 -3.11 -18.24
N LEU A 332 10.78 -3.89 -17.94
CA LEU A 332 10.78 -5.34 -18.21
C LEU A 332 9.67 -6.07 -17.43
N GLU A 333 9.56 -5.79 -16.13
CA GLU A 333 8.55 -6.42 -15.27
C GLU A 333 7.14 -5.94 -15.59
N PHE A 334 6.98 -4.65 -15.89
CA PHE A 334 5.72 -4.04 -16.28
C PHE A 334 5.17 -4.61 -17.60
N GLU A 335 6.00 -4.72 -18.64
CA GLU A 335 5.58 -5.32 -19.92
C GLU A 335 5.25 -6.82 -19.78
N LEU A 336 6.00 -7.55 -18.95
CA LEU A 336 5.68 -8.95 -18.63
C LEU A 336 4.32 -9.07 -17.94
N LEU A 337 4.07 -8.26 -16.91
CA LEU A 337 2.81 -8.29 -16.16
C LEU A 337 1.64 -7.81 -17.04
N LEU A 338 1.83 -6.81 -17.91
CA LEU A 338 0.80 -6.39 -18.87
C LEU A 338 0.38 -7.54 -19.78
N ALA A 339 1.34 -8.25 -20.36
CA ALA A 339 1.08 -9.42 -21.20
C ALA A 339 0.34 -10.53 -20.43
N LEU A 340 0.70 -10.75 -19.16
CA LEU A 340 0.02 -11.73 -18.31
C LEU A 340 -1.42 -11.33 -17.97
N LEU A 341 -1.70 -10.04 -17.75
CA LEU A 341 -3.06 -9.55 -17.54
C LEU A 341 -3.92 -9.77 -18.79
N GLU A 342 -3.37 -9.50 -19.97
CA GLU A 342 -4.04 -9.75 -21.25
C GLU A 342 -4.33 -11.24 -21.44
N GLU A 343 -3.32 -12.11 -21.23
CA GLU A 343 -3.45 -13.57 -21.33
C GLU A 343 -4.57 -14.12 -20.43
N LYS A 344 -4.70 -13.56 -19.23
CA LYS A 344 -5.70 -13.99 -18.23
C LYS A 344 -7.09 -13.38 -18.45
N GLY A 345 -7.25 -12.46 -19.41
CA GLY A 345 -8.49 -11.74 -19.63
C GLY A 345 -8.82 -10.72 -18.52
N ALA A 346 -7.82 -10.22 -17.81
CA ALA A 346 -7.97 -9.17 -16.79
C ALA A 346 -8.04 -7.78 -17.45
N TYR A 347 -9.05 -7.57 -18.29
CA TYR A 347 -9.17 -6.39 -19.16
C TYR A 347 -9.13 -5.08 -18.37
N LEU A 348 -9.93 -4.95 -17.30
CA LEU A 348 -9.97 -3.73 -16.49
C LEU A 348 -8.57 -3.31 -16.00
N ALA A 349 -7.86 -4.26 -15.39
CA ALA A 349 -6.53 -3.99 -14.87
C ALA A 349 -5.51 -3.69 -15.97
N ASN A 350 -5.58 -4.42 -17.10
CA ASN A 350 -4.70 -4.15 -18.25
C ASN A 350 -4.94 -2.73 -18.81
N SER A 351 -6.20 -2.33 -19.00
CA SER A 351 -6.58 -1.01 -19.51
C SER A 351 -6.25 0.13 -18.55
N LEU A 352 -6.28 -0.10 -17.24
CA LEU A 352 -5.84 0.89 -16.26
C LEU A 352 -4.31 0.96 -16.20
N ALA A 353 -3.61 -0.17 -16.20
CA ALA A 353 -2.16 -0.24 -16.13
C ALA A 353 -1.50 0.43 -17.34
N ILE A 354 -1.96 0.15 -18.57
CA ILE A 354 -1.33 0.69 -19.79
C ILE A 354 -1.30 2.23 -19.83
N GLN A 355 -2.26 2.89 -19.16
CA GLN A 355 -2.30 4.34 -19.06
C GLN A 355 -1.15 4.91 -18.21
N PHE A 356 -0.48 4.10 -17.40
CA PHE A 356 0.70 4.49 -16.60
C PHE A 356 2.03 4.27 -17.32
N LYS A 357 2.00 3.73 -18.55
CA LYS A 357 3.20 3.61 -19.36
C LYS A 357 3.81 5.00 -19.59
N ASP A 358 5.12 5.10 -19.37
CA ASP A 358 5.92 6.32 -19.50
C ASP A 358 5.53 7.48 -18.55
N LYS A 359 4.69 7.23 -17.53
CA LYS A 359 4.39 8.20 -16.47
C LYS A 359 5.33 8.01 -15.28
N ASP A 360 5.59 9.09 -14.55
CA ASP A 360 6.27 9.01 -13.26
C ASP A 360 5.45 8.14 -12.29
N TRP A 361 6.11 7.31 -11.49
CA TRP A 361 5.45 6.43 -10.52
C TRP A 361 4.64 7.14 -9.41
N TYR A 362 4.85 8.44 -9.22
CA TYR A 362 4.07 9.28 -8.30
C TYR A 362 2.98 10.08 -9.03
N PHE A 363 2.68 9.76 -10.29
CA PHE A 363 1.57 10.35 -11.03
C PHE A 363 0.23 10.08 -10.32
N ASP A 364 -0.56 11.15 -10.15
CA ASP A 364 -1.79 11.14 -9.37
C ASP A 364 -2.96 11.91 -10.02
N ASP A 365 -2.75 12.54 -11.18
CA ASP A 365 -3.79 13.25 -11.91
C ASP A 365 -4.76 12.28 -12.59
N PHE A 366 -5.81 11.91 -11.85
CA PHE A 366 -6.84 11.01 -12.34
C PHE A 366 -7.78 11.67 -13.36
N SER A 367 -7.78 13.00 -13.51
CA SER A 367 -8.55 13.66 -14.58
C SER A 367 -7.95 13.38 -15.97
N ALA A 368 -6.67 13.04 -16.02
CA ALA A 368 -5.95 12.60 -17.21
C ALA A 368 -5.99 11.08 -17.42
N LEU A 369 -6.80 10.34 -16.66
CA LEU A 369 -7.01 8.90 -16.78
C LEU A 369 -8.44 8.58 -17.20
N GLU A 370 -8.59 7.57 -18.05
CA GLU A 370 -9.86 6.89 -18.30
C GLU A 370 -10.14 5.91 -17.16
N LEU A 371 -11.23 6.11 -16.43
CA LEU A 371 -11.63 5.30 -15.28
C LEU A 371 -12.93 4.54 -15.56
N PRO A 372 -13.16 3.37 -14.93
CA PRO A 372 -14.43 2.64 -15.06
C PRO A 372 -15.59 3.38 -14.40
N ASP A 373 -16.82 3.06 -14.82
CA ASP A 373 -18.01 3.45 -14.07
C ASP A 373 -17.99 2.78 -12.69
N PHE A 374 -18.52 3.46 -11.68
CA PHE A 374 -18.60 2.96 -10.30
C PHE A 374 -20.02 2.97 -9.77
N PHE A 375 -20.27 2.20 -8.71
CA PHE A 375 -21.61 2.00 -8.17
C PHE A 375 -21.91 2.93 -7.01
N LEU A 376 -23.20 3.21 -6.81
CA LEU A 376 -23.73 3.75 -5.58
C LEU A 376 -24.29 2.64 -4.69
N SER A 377 -24.49 2.92 -3.40
CA SER A 377 -25.11 1.97 -2.46
C SER A 377 -26.52 1.56 -2.87
N ASN A 378 -27.24 2.42 -3.60
CA ASN A 378 -28.54 2.08 -4.16
C ASN A 378 -28.46 1.21 -5.44
N GLY A 379 -27.26 1.00 -6.00
CA GLY A 379 -26.99 0.22 -7.21
C GLY A 379 -26.95 1.03 -8.51
N ASP A 380 -27.18 2.34 -8.46
CA ASP A 380 -27.03 3.20 -9.64
C ASP A 380 -25.55 3.31 -10.05
N LEU A 381 -25.31 3.48 -11.35
CA LEU A 381 -23.98 3.73 -11.90
C LEU A 381 -23.69 5.22 -12.04
N VAL A 382 -22.44 5.60 -11.73
CA VAL A 382 -21.90 6.93 -11.90
C VAL A 382 -20.76 6.90 -12.91
N LYS A 383 -20.79 7.83 -13.86
CA LYS A 383 -19.75 7.94 -14.90
C LYS A 383 -18.66 8.93 -14.50
N PRO A 384 -17.37 8.54 -14.54
CA PRO A 384 -16.27 9.45 -14.27
C PRO A 384 -16.12 10.52 -15.35
N CYS A 385 -15.21 11.47 -15.13
CA CYS A 385 -14.95 12.58 -16.07
C CYS A 385 -14.47 12.06 -17.44
N SER A 386 -13.45 11.21 -17.44
CA SER A 386 -13.03 10.46 -18.61
C SER A 386 -13.35 8.98 -18.39
N ARG A 387 -14.25 8.45 -19.22
CA ARG A 387 -14.83 7.11 -19.06
C ARG A 387 -14.02 6.08 -19.86
N LEU A 388 -13.56 5.05 -19.17
CA LEU A 388 -13.01 3.85 -19.78
C LEU A 388 -14.12 3.04 -20.44
N ASP A 389 -13.88 2.54 -21.66
CA ASP A 389 -14.79 1.62 -22.34
C ASP A 389 -14.74 0.23 -21.67
N PHE A 390 -15.43 0.12 -20.54
CA PHE A 390 -15.54 -1.06 -19.70
C PHE A 390 -16.97 -1.20 -19.18
N ASN A 391 -17.50 -2.42 -19.21
CA ASN A 391 -18.85 -2.70 -18.72
C ASN A 391 -18.80 -3.18 -17.26
N SER A 392 -18.89 -2.24 -16.32
CA SER A 392 -18.85 -2.54 -14.87
C SER A 392 -19.99 -3.44 -14.41
N GLU A 393 -21.19 -3.34 -14.99
CA GLU A 393 -22.34 -4.21 -14.68
C GLU A 393 -22.07 -5.66 -15.11
N GLN A 394 -21.65 -5.88 -16.35
CA GLN A 394 -21.34 -7.21 -16.86
C GLN A 394 -20.21 -7.85 -16.06
N HIS A 395 -19.17 -7.07 -15.72
CA HIS A 395 -18.06 -7.57 -14.91
C HIS A 395 -18.52 -8.00 -13.51
N LEU A 396 -19.38 -7.21 -12.86
CA LEU A 396 -19.98 -7.57 -11.59
C LEU A 396 -20.78 -8.88 -11.72
N GLU A 397 -21.63 -9.01 -12.73
CA GLU A 397 -22.42 -10.22 -12.98
C GLU A 397 -21.54 -11.45 -13.23
N ASP A 398 -20.48 -11.31 -14.01
CA ASP A 398 -19.59 -12.42 -14.40
C ASP A 398 -18.69 -12.89 -13.26
N LYS A 399 -18.28 -11.97 -12.37
CA LYS A 399 -17.23 -12.24 -11.36
C LYS A 399 -17.75 -12.42 -9.94
N LEU A 400 -18.93 -11.89 -9.61
CA LEU A 400 -19.44 -11.87 -8.23
C LEU A 400 -19.41 -13.24 -7.55
N ASP A 401 -20.03 -14.26 -8.16
CA ASP A 401 -20.10 -15.59 -7.54
C ASP A 401 -18.70 -16.23 -7.40
N ILE A 402 -17.77 -15.90 -8.30
CA ILE A 402 -16.36 -16.38 -8.25
C ILE A 402 -15.60 -15.69 -7.11
N VAL A 403 -15.76 -14.38 -6.96
CA VAL A 403 -15.13 -13.58 -5.88
C VAL A 403 -15.63 -14.05 -4.52
N VAL A 404 -16.95 -14.20 -4.35
CA VAL A 404 -17.54 -14.73 -3.11
C VAL A 404 -16.99 -16.13 -2.81
N GLY A 405 -16.81 -16.98 -3.84
CA GLY A 405 -16.18 -18.30 -3.68
C GLY A 405 -14.72 -18.22 -3.24
N LEU A 406 -13.95 -17.27 -3.77
CA LEU A 406 -12.56 -17.02 -3.37
C LEU A 406 -12.48 -16.58 -1.91
N GLU A 407 -13.28 -15.61 -1.49
CA GLU A 407 -13.32 -15.11 -0.11
C GLU A 407 -13.65 -16.22 0.89
N GLN A 408 -14.63 -17.07 0.56
CA GLN A 408 -14.98 -18.23 1.39
C GLN A 408 -13.82 -19.24 1.47
N ALA A 409 -13.12 -19.47 0.36
CA ALA A 409 -11.97 -20.38 0.32
C ALA A 409 -10.79 -19.84 1.14
N LEU A 410 -10.46 -18.56 0.99
CA LEU A 410 -9.42 -17.88 1.78
C LEU A 410 -9.75 -17.87 3.27
N LYS A 411 -10.99 -17.54 3.63
CA LYS A 411 -11.45 -17.58 5.03
C LYS A 411 -11.34 -18.98 5.63
N LYS A 412 -11.58 -20.03 4.84
CA LYS A 412 -11.43 -21.43 5.28
C LYS A 412 -9.95 -21.83 5.42
N LEU A 413 -9.09 -21.34 4.55
CA LEU A 413 -7.64 -21.54 4.64
C LEU A 413 -7.04 -20.87 5.88
N GLY A 414 -7.60 -19.72 6.27
CA GLY A 414 -7.13 -18.89 7.36
C GLY A 414 -5.97 -17.99 6.95
N VAL A 415 -5.44 -17.22 7.91
CA VAL A 415 -4.31 -16.31 7.67
C VAL A 415 -3.03 -17.14 7.65
N VAL A 416 -2.66 -17.62 6.46
CA VAL A 416 -1.43 -18.38 6.28
C VAL A 416 -0.64 -17.89 5.08
N ARG A 417 0.59 -17.49 5.35
CA ARG A 417 1.59 -17.16 4.35
C ARG A 417 2.56 -18.32 4.23
N GLN A 418 2.84 -18.77 3.01
CA GLN A 418 3.89 -19.77 2.81
C GLN A 418 5.27 -19.12 2.99
N HIS A 419 5.97 -19.50 4.06
CA HIS A 419 7.32 -19.06 4.37
C HIS A 419 8.17 -20.22 4.90
N LEU A 420 9.50 -20.06 4.84
CA LEU A 420 10.42 -20.96 5.53
C LEU A 420 10.65 -20.48 6.96
N TYR A 421 11.09 -21.39 7.83
CA TYR A 421 11.52 -21.01 9.17
C TYR A 421 12.76 -20.12 9.15
N PRO A 422 12.92 -19.19 10.11
CA PRO A 422 14.04 -18.26 10.10
C PRO A 422 15.43 -18.91 10.08
N SER A 423 15.59 -20.02 10.79
CA SER A 423 16.83 -20.80 10.82
C SER A 423 17.20 -21.36 9.45
N VAL A 424 16.22 -21.74 8.63
CA VAL A 424 16.44 -22.25 7.27
C VAL A 424 16.92 -21.12 6.35
N TYR A 425 16.25 -19.96 6.41
CA TYR A 425 16.66 -18.80 5.62
C TYR A 425 18.05 -18.29 6.00
N HIS A 426 18.37 -18.27 7.29
CA HIS A 426 19.67 -17.86 7.78
C HIS A 426 20.79 -18.78 7.27
N ASP A 427 20.61 -20.10 7.42
CA ASP A 427 21.58 -21.09 6.93
C ASP A 427 21.74 -21.03 5.40
N TRP A 428 20.64 -20.82 4.64
CA TRP A 428 20.74 -20.60 3.19
C TRP A 428 21.55 -19.37 2.84
N LEU A 429 21.29 -18.25 3.51
CA LEU A 429 21.99 -17.00 3.25
C LEU A 429 23.48 -17.12 3.57
N ASP A 430 23.83 -17.79 4.67
CA ASP A 430 25.22 -18.02 5.07
C ASP A 430 25.94 -18.94 4.08
N LYS A 431 25.30 -20.01 3.61
CA LYS A 431 25.83 -20.90 2.57
C LYS A 431 26.07 -20.19 1.24
N ILE A 432 25.13 -19.34 0.82
CA ILE A 432 25.28 -18.51 -0.39
C ILE A 432 26.51 -17.60 -0.23
N LYS A 433 26.68 -16.97 0.93
CA LYS A 433 27.81 -16.08 1.22
C LYS A 433 29.14 -16.82 1.32
N SER A 434 29.15 -18.04 1.83
CA SER A 434 30.34 -18.89 1.95
C SER A 434 30.70 -19.62 0.64
N TRP A 435 29.90 -19.44 -0.43
CA TRP A 435 30.03 -20.15 -1.70
C TRP A 435 29.97 -21.68 -1.53
N GLU A 436 29.25 -22.14 -0.52
CA GLU A 436 29.02 -23.56 -0.29
C GLU A 436 28.12 -24.14 -1.40
N VAL A 437 28.52 -25.30 -1.92
CA VAL A 437 27.81 -26.02 -2.98
C VAL A 437 27.30 -27.36 -2.43
N GLY A 438 26.03 -27.68 -2.72
CA GLY A 438 25.42 -28.94 -2.29
C GLY A 438 23.92 -28.83 -2.04
N VAL A 439 23.30 -29.97 -1.71
CA VAL A 439 21.87 -30.04 -1.34
C VAL A 439 21.78 -30.27 0.16
N THR A 440 21.18 -29.33 0.87
CA THR A 440 20.79 -29.53 2.29
C THR A 440 19.30 -29.79 2.34
N TYR A 441 18.90 -30.91 2.95
CA TYR A 441 17.49 -31.26 3.15
C TYR A 441 17.02 -30.78 4.52
N TYR A 442 15.92 -30.04 4.56
CA TYR A 442 15.27 -29.58 5.79
C TYR A 442 13.94 -30.34 5.91
N PRO A 443 13.83 -31.34 6.80
CA PRO A 443 12.63 -32.16 6.92
C PRO A 443 11.39 -31.34 7.31
N ASP A 444 11.59 -30.29 8.11
CA ASP A 444 10.55 -29.42 8.67
C ASP A 444 10.77 -27.97 8.19
N ALA A 445 10.92 -27.75 6.88
CA ALA A 445 11.40 -26.47 6.34
C ALA A 445 10.37 -25.32 6.39
N SER A 446 9.08 -25.66 6.45
CA SER A 446 7.97 -24.71 6.29
C SER A 446 6.85 -25.07 7.27
N ASN A 447 5.89 -24.16 7.44
CA ASN A 447 4.71 -24.34 8.29
C ASN A 447 3.70 -25.40 7.77
N GLY A 448 4.07 -26.23 6.78
CA GLY A 448 3.50 -27.57 6.61
C GLY A 448 2.10 -27.66 6.01
N LEU A 449 1.70 -26.76 5.11
CA LEU A 449 0.43 -26.84 4.35
C LEU A 449 0.54 -27.42 2.94
#